data_AF-A0A558A140-F1
#
_entry.id   AF-A0A558A140-F1
#
_cell.length_a   1.000
_cell.length_b   1.000
_cell.length_c   1.000
_cell.angle_alpha   90.00
_cell.angle_beta   90.00
_cell.angle_gamma   90.00
#
_symmetry.space_group_name_H-M   'P 1'
#
loop_
_entity.id
_entity.type
_entity.pdbx_description
1 polymer ?
#
loop_
_entity_poly.entity_id
_entity_poly.type
_entity_poly.pdbx_seq_one_letter_code
_entity_poly.pdbx_strand_id
1 'polypeptide(L)'
;MTWQEERRANRLVDAQIQREQAAAAAQVRIAERAALAQQRRADEHARAEQARADREQRAARRRAAVVAARVWLGRSVVELLIYPIALLSFVLAAPAMAAWGSTVYASDLGVLLPGITELGMWAFAVAVLVSRRRHPERPVGWLQLGVWAFAAVAFTSNLLHGLDTRWESGVVMGIVSVAGVVAHQLTLAAPPLSRRERQAARIERAATRKVAKVRRAAVVHAVAEIDPDGSARLVYAPGRYVLARRGRLEAAIVPGLPVAGESADWDREFADLLAVQGAAWAAGEGPGVESDPALGDSIEGGTVATLDREPDQQKSTPNRPRVAGRKVRSIEQLRAELDKALKARPGAVDPTSAESIRKALRCSPKSARQLRDEHRQGGSK
;
A
#
# COMPACT_ATOMS: atom_id res chain seq x y z
N MET A 1 -103.12 41.81 7.43
CA MET A 1 -102.12 42.37 6.50
C MET A 1 -102.66 42.21 5.09
N THR A 2 -102.52 43.25 4.27
CA THR A 2 -103.00 43.21 2.87
C THR A 2 -101.89 42.71 1.96
N TRP A 3 -102.21 41.89 0.95
CA TRP A 3 -101.25 41.29 0.02
C TRP A 3 -100.31 42.29 -0.70
N GLN A 4 -100.72 43.56 -0.79
CA GLN A 4 -99.89 44.63 -1.33
C GLN A 4 -98.75 45.05 -0.39
N GLU A 5 -98.95 44.98 0.92
CA GLU A 5 -97.93 45.27 1.93
C GLU A 5 -96.86 44.18 1.95
N GLU A 6 -97.26 42.90 1.86
CA GLU A 6 -96.34 41.77 1.72
C GLU A 6 -95.49 41.88 0.46
N ARG A 7 -96.06 42.30 -0.68
CA ARG A 7 -95.28 42.52 -1.90
C ARG A 7 -94.26 43.64 -1.79
N ARG A 8 -94.55 44.70 -1.02
CA ARG A 8 -93.58 45.79 -0.79
C ARG A 8 -92.49 45.37 0.18
N ALA A 9 -92.84 44.65 1.25
CA ALA A 9 -91.89 44.09 2.19
C ALA A 9 -90.92 43.11 1.50
N ASN A 10 -91.45 42.19 0.68
CA ASN A 10 -90.63 41.23 -0.07
C ASN A 10 -89.65 41.91 -1.03
N ARG A 11 -90.08 42.96 -1.75
CA ARG A 11 -89.15 43.71 -2.64
C ARG A 11 -88.01 44.41 -1.88
N LEU A 12 -88.27 44.89 -0.66
CA LEU A 12 -87.24 45.51 0.16
C LEU A 12 -86.23 44.47 0.65
N VAL A 13 -86.72 43.30 1.07
CA VAL A 13 -85.88 42.16 1.47
C VAL A 13 -85.05 41.65 0.29
N ASP A 14 -85.66 41.47 -0.89
CA ASP A 14 -84.95 41.06 -2.10
C ASP A 14 -83.86 42.06 -2.51
N ALA A 15 -84.15 43.37 -2.44
CA ALA A 15 -83.17 44.41 -2.72
C ALA A 15 -82.01 44.41 -1.72
N GLN A 16 -82.27 44.08 -0.45
CA GLN A 16 -81.26 43.98 0.59
C GLN A 16 -80.39 42.74 0.40
N ILE A 17 -80.99 41.58 0.10
CA ILE A 17 -80.28 40.33 -0.25
C ILE A 17 -79.37 40.56 -1.46
N GLN A 18 -79.85 41.25 -2.49
CA GLN A 18 -79.04 41.56 -3.68
C GLN A 18 -77.84 42.46 -3.37
N ARG A 19 -77.99 43.44 -2.47
CA ARG A 19 -76.87 44.29 -2.03
C ARG A 19 -75.84 43.50 -1.22
N GLU A 20 -76.29 42.62 -0.34
CA GLU A 20 -75.42 41.77 0.47
C GLU A 20 -74.68 40.75 -0.40
N GLN A 21 -75.37 40.12 -1.37
CA GLN A 21 -74.75 39.24 -2.35
C GLN A 21 -73.73 39.97 -3.24
N ALA A 22 -74.04 41.18 -3.69
CA ALA A 22 -73.11 41.99 -4.48
C ALA A 22 -71.86 42.40 -3.66
N ALA A 23 -72.04 42.74 -2.38
CA ALA A 23 -70.94 43.05 -1.46
C ALA A 23 -70.07 41.82 -1.19
N ALA A 24 -70.68 40.66 -0.92
CA ALA A 24 -69.97 39.39 -0.73
C ALA A 24 -69.18 39.00 -1.99
N ALA A 25 -69.79 39.10 -3.18
CA ALA A 25 -69.12 38.83 -4.45
C ALA A 25 -67.98 39.82 -4.75
N ALA A 26 -68.06 41.06 -4.28
CA ALA A 26 -66.96 42.02 -4.38
C ALA A 26 -65.80 41.63 -3.46
N GLN A 27 -66.08 41.22 -2.22
CA GLN A 27 -65.06 40.78 -1.26
C GLN A 27 -64.33 39.52 -1.73
N VAL A 28 -65.05 38.53 -2.27
CA VAL A 28 -64.44 37.32 -2.85
C VAL A 28 -63.48 37.68 -3.98
N ARG A 29 -63.89 38.57 -4.91
CA ARG A 29 -63.03 39.02 -6.01
C ARG A 29 -61.78 39.77 -5.54
N ILE A 30 -61.88 40.54 -4.45
CA ILE A 30 -60.72 41.22 -3.85
C ILE A 30 -59.76 40.20 -3.23
N ALA A 31 -60.30 39.23 -2.48
CA ALA A 31 -59.51 38.17 -1.86
C ALA A 31 -58.79 37.29 -2.90
N GLU A 32 -59.47 36.89 -3.98
CA GLU A 32 -58.87 36.14 -5.08
C GLU A 32 -57.72 36.90 -5.75
N ARG A 33 -57.90 38.20 -6.02
CA ARG A 33 -56.85 39.04 -6.60
C ARG A 33 -55.66 39.19 -5.67
N ALA A 34 -55.90 39.33 -4.36
CA ALA A 34 -54.85 39.40 -3.36
C ALA A 34 -54.06 38.09 -3.28
N ALA A 35 -54.75 36.94 -3.29
CA ALA A 35 -54.14 35.61 -3.28
C ALA A 35 -53.28 35.37 -4.53
N LEU A 36 -53.79 35.70 -5.73
CA LEU A 36 -53.02 35.59 -6.97
C LEU A 36 -51.80 36.51 -6.98
N ALA A 37 -51.92 37.74 -6.47
CA ALA A 37 -50.79 38.67 -6.36
C ALA A 37 -49.74 38.19 -5.33
N GLN A 38 -50.14 37.50 -4.27
CA GLN A 38 -49.23 36.90 -3.31
C GLN A 38 -48.50 35.68 -3.90
N GLN A 39 -49.23 34.83 -4.63
CA GLN A 39 -48.65 33.67 -5.31
C GLN A 39 -47.64 34.08 -6.38
N ARG A 40 -47.95 35.11 -7.18
CA ARG A 40 -47.00 35.65 -8.18
C ARG A 40 -45.72 36.17 -7.54
N ARG A 41 -45.81 36.90 -6.42
CA ARG A 41 -44.62 37.38 -5.69
C ARG A 41 -43.79 36.22 -5.15
N ALA A 42 -44.42 35.18 -4.60
CA ALA A 42 -43.74 33.99 -4.13
C ALA A 42 -43.02 33.25 -5.27
N ASP A 43 -43.68 33.10 -6.42
CA ASP A 43 -43.11 32.46 -7.61
C ASP A 43 -41.94 33.27 -8.19
N GLU A 44 -42.05 34.59 -8.23
CA GLU A 44 -40.97 35.48 -8.66
C GLU A 44 -39.76 35.40 -7.72
N HIS A 45 -39.99 35.37 -6.40
CA HIS A 45 -38.93 35.18 -5.41
C HIS A 45 -38.25 33.81 -5.59
N ALA A 46 -39.03 32.73 -5.72
CA ALA A 46 -38.49 31.39 -5.93
C ALA A 46 -37.67 31.29 -7.23
N ARG A 47 -38.13 31.90 -8.32
CA ARG A 47 -37.38 31.96 -9.60
C ARG A 47 -36.10 32.78 -9.46
N ALA A 48 -36.14 33.89 -8.74
CA ALA A 48 -34.95 34.72 -8.52
C ALA A 48 -33.90 33.98 -7.67
N GLU A 49 -34.32 33.25 -6.64
CA GLU A 49 -33.45 32.41 -5.82
C GLU A 49 -32.85 31.26 -6.61
N GLN A 50 -33.66 30.54 -7.39
CA GLN A 50 -33.17 29.49 -8.30
C GLN A 50 -32.16 30.05 -9.30
N ALA A 51 -32.44 31.19 -9.92
CA ALA A 51 -31.52 31.82 -10.87
C ALA A 51 -30.20 32.26 -10.22
N ARG A 52 -30.22 32.69 -8.94
CA ARG A 52 -29.01 32.99 -8.17
C ARG A 52 -28.22 31.73 -7.86
N ALA A 53 -28.89 30.69 -7.35
CA ALA A 53 -28.28 29.40 -7.07
C ALA A 53 -27.64 28.77 -8.32
N ASP A 54 -28.32 28.84 -9.48
CA ASP A 54 -27.78 28.37 -10.75
C ASP A 54 -26.53 29.15 -11.19
N ARG A 55 -26.53 30.48 -11.02
CA ARG A 55 -25.36 31.32 -11.33
C ARG A 55 -24.20 30.99 -10.41
N GLU A 56 -24.44 30.81 -9.13
CA GLU A 56 -23.44 30.43 -8.14
C GLU A 56 -22.87 29.04 -8.42
N GLN A 57 -23.72 28.06 -8.73
CA GLN A 57 -23.29 26.71 -9.14
C GLN A 57 -22.44 26.76 -10.41
N ARG A 58 -22.85 27.53 -11.43
CA ARG A 58 -22.06 27.70 -12.66
C ARG A 58 -20.72 28.39 -12.38
N ALA A 59 -20.70 29.42 -11.54
CA ALA A 59 -19.47 30.10 -11.15
C ALA A 59 -18.55 29.18 -10.35
N ALA A 60 -19.08 28.39 -9.42
CA ALA A 60 -18.34 27.39 -8.66
C ALA A 60 -17.76 26.30 -9.57
N ARG A 61 -18.53 25.77 -10.53
CA ARG A 61 -18.04 24.82 -11.53
C ARG A 61 -16.91 25.40 -12.39
N ARG A 62 -17.05 26.66 -12.83
CA ARG A 62 -15.99 27.36 -13.57
C ARG A 62 -14.73 27.53 -12.74
N ARG A 63 -14.86 27.98 -11.48
CA ARG A 63 -13.72 28.13 -10.55
C ARG A 63 -13.04 26.79 -10.30
N ALA A 64 -13.82 25.74 -10.04
CA ALA A 64 -13.31 24.38 -9.85
C ALA A 64 -12.59 23.88 -11.11
N ALA A 65 -13.14 24.11 -12.30
CA ALA A 65 -12.51 23.75 -13.57
C ALA A 65 -11.19 24.51 -13.78
N VAL A 66 -11.13 25.81 -13.49
CA VAL A 66 -9.90 26.61 -13.60
C VAL A 66 -8.84 26.15 -12.60
N VAL A 67 -9.22 25.86 -11.35
CA VAL A 67 -8.29 25.33 -10.35
C VAL A 67 -7.78 23.95 -10.77
N ALA A 68 -8.68 23.06 -11.21
CA ALA A 68 -8.30 21.75 -11.72
C ALA A 68 -7.35 21.86 -12.93
N ALA A 69 -7.63 22.77 -13.87
CA ALA A 69 -6.78 23.02 -15.02
C ALA A 69 -5.40 23.56 -14.61
N ARG A 70 -5.33 24.50 -13.65
CA ARG A 70 -4.04 25.02 -13.15
C ARG A 70 -3.22 23.96 -12.42
N VAL A 71 -3.86 23.14 -11.60
CA VAL A 71 -3.19 22.02 -10.90
C VAL A 71 -2.69 20.99 -11.91
N TRP A 72 -3.50 20.68 -12.93
CA TRP A 72 -3.10 19.79 -14.03
C TRP A 72 -1.92 20.37 -14.81
N LEU A 73 -1.96 21.66 -15.16
CA LEU A 73 -0.91 22.34 -15.88
C LEU A 73 0.39 22.35 -15.07
N GLY A 74 0.32 22.74 -13.79
CA GLY A 74 1.47 22.76 -12.87
C GLY A 74 2.10 21.38 -12.68
N ARG A 75 1.28 20.32 -12.65
CA ARG A 75 1.76 18.94 -12.57
C ARG A 75 2.36 18.42 -13.88
N SER A 76 1.93 18.97 -15.02
CA SER A 76 2.27 18.47 -16.35
C SER A 76 3.22 19.40 -17.12
N VAL A 77 3.77 20.46 -16.51
CA VAL A 77 4.66 21.44 -17.18
C VAL A 77 5.82 20.75 -17.90
N VAL A 78 6.45 19.80 -17.22
CA VAL A 78 7.60 19.05 -17.77
C VAL A 78 7.17 18.16 -18.94
N GLU A 79 6.03 17.47 -18.81
CA GLU A 79 5.46 16.64 -19.89
C GLU A 79 5.09 17.51 -21.11
N LEU A 80 4.48 18.68 -20.88
CA LEU A 80 4.08 19.67 -21.89
C LEU A 80 5.25 20.31 -22.65
N LEU A 81 6.44 20.39 -22.06
CA LEU A 81 7.64 20.87 -22.76
C LEU A 81 8.27 19.79 -23.64
N ILE A 82 8.10 18.51 -23.30
CA ILE A 82 8.68 17.39 -24.06
C ILE A 82 7.85 17.08 -25.31
N TYR A 83 6.51 17.13 -25.23
CA TYR A 83 5.66 16.75 -26.36
C TYR A 83 5.83 17.60 -27.63
N PRO A 84 6.01 18.94 -27.58
CA PRO A 84 6.27 19.75 -28.75
C PRO A 84 7.63 19.43 -29.39
N ILE A 85 8.66 19.16 -28.59
CA ILE A 85 9.99 18.77 -29.08
C ILE A 85 9.88 17.42 -29.80
N ALA A 86 9.22 16.45 -29.18
CA ALA A 86 8.95 15.15 -29.79
C ALA A 86 8.18 15.26 -31.11
N LEU A 87 7.11 16.07 -31.14
CA LEU A 87 6.32 16.30 -32.34
C LEU A 87 7.17 16.93 -33.45
N LEU A 88 8.00 17.93 -33.11
CA LEU A 88 8.90 18.57 -34.06
C LEU A 88 9.93 17.58 -34.62
N SER A 89 10.53 16.75 -33.76
CA SER A 89 11.45 15.67 -34.17
C SER A 89 10.77 14.68 -35.11
N PHE A 90 9.54 14.26 -34.80
CA PHE A 90 8.77 13.34 -35.65
C PHE A 90 8.46 13.96 -37.01
N VAL A 91 8.00 15.21 -37.06
CA VAL A 91 7.69 15.91 -38.31
C VAL A 91 8.93 16.03 -39.21
N LEU A 92 10.11 16.26 -38.61
CA LEU A 92 11.38 16.34 -39.35
C LEU A 92 11.89 14.97 -39.81
N ALA A 93 11.74 13.92 -39.00
CA ALA A 93 12.32 12.60 -39.27
C ALA A 93 11.41 11.68 -40.11
N ALA A 94 10.09 11.79 -39.95
CA ALA A 94 9.12 10.89 -40.59
C ALA A 94 9.20 10.88 -42.12
N PRO A 95 9.36 12.02 -42.84
CA PRO A 95 9.46 12.01 -44.30
C PRO A 95 10.70 11.25 -44.80
N ALA A 96 11.85 11.45 -44.15
CA ALA A 96 13.10 10.79 -44.52
C ALA A 96 13.03 9.27 -44.26
N MET A 97 12.48 8.86 -43.12
CA MET A 97 12.29 7.43 -42.84
C MET A 97 11.21 6.78 -43.71
N ALA A 98 10.16 7.50 -44.11
CA ALA A 98 9.15 6.98 -45.02
C ALA A 98 9.74 6.67 -46.40
N ALA A 99 10.59 7.57 -46.92
CA ALA A 99 11.29 7.37 -48.18
C ALA A 99 12.33 6.23 -48.11
N TRP A 100 13.01 6.06 -46.97
CA TRP A 100 13.92 4.93 -46.77
C TRP A 100 13.18 3.61 -46.52
N GLY A 101 12.05 3.63 -45.83
CA GLY A 101 11.22 2.45 -45.61
C GLY A 101 10.70 1.88 -46.93
N SER A 102 10.27 2.72 -47.86
CA SER A 102 9.80 2.25 -49.17
C SER A 102 10.92 1.59 -50.00
N THR A 103 12.16 2.07 -49.88
CA THR A 103 13.32 1.46 -50.57
C THR A 103 13.72 0.13 -49.93
N VAL A 104 13.73 0.03 -48.60
CA VAL A 104 14.10 -1.21 -47.88
C VAL A 104 13.10 -2.35 -48.10
N TYR A 105 11.80 -2.04 -48.08
CA TYR A 105 10.74 -3.05 -48.25
C TYR A 105 10.34 -3.28 -49.71
N ALA A 106 10.94 -2.55 -50.66
CA ALA A 106 10.56 -2.54 -52.08
C ALA A 106 9.03 -2.40 -52.28
N SER A 107 8.39 -1.60 -51.42
CA SER A 107 6.94 -1.49 -51.33
C SER A 107 6.54 -0.15 -50.70
N ASP A 108 5.47 0.47 -51.22
CA ASP A 108 4.88 1.70 -50.67
C ASP A 108 4.38 1.52 -49.23
N LEU A 109 4.15 0.28 -48.79
CA LEU A 109 3.81 -0.02 -47.39
C LEU A 109 4.95 0.33 -46.43
N GLY A 110 6.19 0.44 -46.92
CA GLY A 110 7.35 0.90 -46.13
C GLY A 110 7.20 2.31 -45.55
N VAL A 111 6.28 3.13 -46.10
CA VAL A 111 5.91 4.46 -45.57
C VAL A 111 5.28 4.37 -44.17
N LEU A 112 4.71 3.22 -43.79
CA LEU A 112 4.09 3.01 -42.48
C LEU A 112 5.10 2.67 -41.38
N LEU A 113 6.32 2.29 -41.74
CA LEU A 113 7.37 1.88 -40.80
C LEU A 113 7.69 2.92 -39.72
N PRO A 114 7.84 4.22 -40.04
CA PRO A 114 8.08 5.25 -39.03
C PRO A 114 6.89 5.37 -38.09
N GLY A 115 5.67 5.23 -38.62
CA GLY A 115 4.45 5.25 -37.83
C GLY A 115 4.40 4.10 -36.83
N ILE A 116 4.73 2.87 -37.24
CA ILE A 116 4.66 1.70 -36.34
C ILE A 116 5.71 1.76 -35.23
N THR A 117 6.94 2.19 -35.54
CA THR A 117 8.03 2.23 -34.56
C THR A 117 7.89 3.41 -33.58
N GLU A 118 7.52 4.60 -34.06
CA GLU A 118 7.27 5.77 -33.22
C GLU A 118 5.98 5.62 -32.40
N LEU A 119 4.85 5.25 -33.03
CA LEU A 119 3.58 5.10 -32.31
C LEU A 119 3.63 3.95 -31.31
N GLY A 120 4.34 2.86 -31.62
CA GLY A 120 4.57 1.77 -30.69
C GLY A 120 5.29 2.26 -29.44
N MET A 121 6.40 2.97 -29.61
CA MET A 121 7.15 3.57 -28.51
C MET A 121 6.31 4.53 -27.66
N TRP A 122 5.57 5.44 -28.29
CA TRP A 122 4.68 6.38 -27.60
C TRP A 122 3.54 5.67 -26.87
N ALA A 123 2.97 4.63 -27.45
CA ALA A 123 1.94 3.82 -26.80
C ALA A 123 2.48 3.17 -25.50
N PHE A 124 3.69 2.62 -25.53
CA PHE A 124 4.33 2.08 -24.32
C PHE A 124 4.66 3.18 -23.30
N ALA A 125 5.14 4.34 -23.74
CA ALA A 125 5.44 5.46 -22.84
C ALA A 125 4.17 6.00 -22.15
N VAL A 126 3.07 6.17 -22.89
CA VAL A 126 1.75 6.54 -22.34
C VAL A 126 1.24 5.45 -21.40
N ALA A 127 1.41 4.17 -21.75
CA ALA A 127 1.03 3.07 -20.87
C ALA A 127 1.81 3.09 -19.55
N VAL A 128 3.11 3.42 -19.55
CA VAL A 128 3.90 3.61 -18.31
C VAL A 128 3.30 4.74 -17.47
N LEU A 129 2.98 5.88 -18.08
CA LEU A 129 2.41 7.04 -17.39
C LEU A 129 1.05 6.71 -16.77
N VAL A 130 0.14 6.13 -17.55
CA VAL A 130 -1.20 5.73 -17.10
C VAL A 130 -1.10 4.67 -16.01
N SER A 131 -0.23 3.68 -16.17
CA SER A 131 -0.02 2.62 -15.18
C SER A 131 0.50 3.19 -13.86
N ARG A 132 1.49 4.09 -13.88
CA ARG A 132 1.99 4.76 -12.67
C ARG A 132 0.95 5.64 -11.98
N ARG A 133 0.02 6.25 -12.73
CA ARG A 133 -1.05 7.10 -12.18
C ARG A 133 -2.24 6.30 -11.64
N ARG A 134 -2.65 5.22 -12.32
CA ARG A 134 -3.83 4.41 -11.94
C ARG A 134 -3.50 3.28 -10.97
N HIS A 135 -2.31 2.70 -11.08
CA HIS A 135 -1.88 1.52 -10.33
C HIS A 135 -0.42 1.66 -9.88
N PRO A 136 -0.14 2.57 -8.93
CA PRO A 136 1.24 2.83 -8.46
C PRO A 136 1.93 1.59 -7.88
N GLU A 137 1.17 0.59 -7.45
CA GLU A 137 1.64 -0.70 -6.94
C GLU A 137 2.11 -1.68 -8.02
N ARG A 138 1.76 -1.47 -9.29
CA ARG A 138 2.11 -2.40 -10.38
C ARG A 138 3.52 -2.13 -10.92
N PRO A 139 4.34 -3.19 -11.14
CA PRO A 139 5.63 -3.03 -11.76
C PRO A 139 5.47 -2.68 -13.24
N VAL A 140 6.05 -1.55 -13.66
CA VAL A 140 6.04 -1.09 -15.07
C VAL A 140 7.24 -1.60 -15.88
N GLY A 141 8.02 -2.54 -15.33
CA GLY A 141 9.29 -2.99 -15.94
C GLY A 141 9.12 -3.53 -17.37
N TRP A 142 8.04 -4.27 -17.64
CA TRP A 142 7.75 -4.77 -18.98
C TRP A 142 7.37 -3.68 -19.98
N LEU A 143 6.65 -2.65 -19.53
CA LEU A 143 6.31 -1.50 -20.38
C LEU A 143 7.55 -0.68 -20.69
N GLN A 144 8.44 -0.49 -19.70
CA GLN A 144 9.73 0.17 -19.89
C GLN A 144 10.62 -0.61 -20.85
N LEU A 145 10.65 -1.95 -20.76
CA LEU A 145 11.35 -2.79 -21.72
C LEU A 145 10.83 -2.56 -23.15
N GLY A 146 9.52 -2.45 -23.33
CA GLY A 146 8.90 -2.08 -24.61
C GLY A 146 9.43 -0.74 -25.14
N VAL A 147 9.41 0.32 -24.31
CA VAL A 147 9.97 1.64 -24.70
C VAL A 147 11.43 1.51 -25.17
N TRP A 148 12.27 0.82 -24.40
CA TRP A 148 13.69 0.66 -24.76
C TRP A 148 13.91 -0.18 -26.00
N ALA A 149 13.08 -1.21 -26.24
CA ALA A 149 13.16 -2.02 -27.45
C ALA A 149 12.87 -1.19 -28.71
N PHE A 150 11.78 -0.40 -28.70
CA PHE A 150 11.46 0.48 -29.83
C PHE A 150 12.48 1.61 -30.01
N ALA A 151 12.98 2.19 -28.91
CA ALA A 151 14.05 3.19 -28.97
C ALA A 151 15.34 2.62 -29.58
N ALA A 152 15.70 1.37 -29.24
CA ALA A 152 16.85 0.68 -29.83
C ALA A 152 16.66 0.44 -31.34
N VAL A 153 15.46 -0.01 -31.76
CA VAL A 153 15.15 -0.16 -33.19
C VAL A 153 15.25 1.17 -33.92
N ALA A 154 14.66 2.24 -33.37
CA ALA A 154 14.73 3.58 -33.96
C ALA A 154 16.18 4.10 -34.05
N PHE A 155 16.98 3.90 -32.99
CA PHE A 155 18.40 4.23 -32.98
C PHE A 155 19.15 3.51 -34.10
N THR A 156 18.99 2.18 -34.20
CA THR A 156 19.69 1.37 -35.18
C THR A 156 19.29 1.76 -36.60
N SER A 157 18.00 1.98 -36.87
CA SER A 157 17.54 2.42 -38.20
C SER A 157 18.12 3.78 -38.60
N ASN A 158 18.10 4.76 -37.69
CA ASN A 158 18.69 6.09 -37.95
C ASN A 158 20.21 6.04 -38.10
N LEU A 159 20.88 5.22 -37.30
CA LEU A 159 22.32 5.01 -37.39
C LEU A 159 22.70 4.41 -38.75
N LEU A 160 22.03 3.33 -39.17
CA LEU A 160 22.28 2.70 -40.47
C LEU A 160 22.01 3.66 -41.62
N HIS A 161 20.91 4.40 -41.57
CA HIS A 161 20.59 5.40 -42.58
C HIS A 161 21.64 6.51 -42.67
N GLY A 162 22.12 7.03 -41.53
CA GLY A 162 23.17 8.05 -41.56
C GLY A 162 24.53 7.50 -41.98
N LEU A 163 24.82 6.22 -41.70
CA LEU A 163 26.04 5.53 -42.14
C LEU A 163 26.14 5.42 -43.66
N ASP A 164 25.02 5.33 -44.38
CA ASP A 164 24.99 5.39 -45.85
C ASP A 164 25.53 6.73 -46.39
N THR A 165 25.48 7.79 -45.58
CA THR A 165 26.04 9.10 -45.92
C THR A 165 27.46 9.26 -45.37
N ARG A 166 27.63 9.25 -44.04
CA ARG A 166 28.92 9.37 -43.32
C ARG A 166 28.79 8.80 -41.89
N TRP A 167 29.91 8.34 -41.33
CA TRP A 167 29.93 7.80 -39.95
C TRP A 167 29.43 8.81 -38.90
N GLU A 168 29.84 10.08 -39.02
CA GLU A 168 29.44 11.16 -38.10
C GLU A 168 27.92 11.38 -38.15
N SER A 169 27.36 11.40 -39.36
CA SER A 169 25.92 11.55 -39.59
C SER A 169 25.13 10.41 -38.96
N GLY A 170 25.59 9.17 -39.11
CA GLY A 170 24.99 7.99 -38.46
C GLY A 170 24.94 8.13 -36.94
N VAL A 171 26.06 8.48 -36.30
CA VAL A 171 26.11 8.64 -34.84
C VAL A 171 25.19 9.75 -34.37
N VAL A 172 25.20 10.91 -35.04
CA VAL A 172 24.34 12.05 -34.68
C VAL A 172 22.87 11.70 -34.86
N MET A 173 22.48 11.11 -36.00
CA MET A 173 21.09 10.73 -36.26
C MET A 173 20.59 9.69 -35.24
N GLY A 174 21.39 8.67 -34.92
CA GLY A 174 21.04 7.68 -33.91
C GLY A 174 20.84 8.31 -32.52
N ILE A 175 21.78 9.12 -32.05
CA ILE A 175 21.68 9.75 -30.72
C ILE A 175 20.48 10.70 -30.64
N VAL A 176 20.31 11.55 -31.65
CA VAL A 176 19.21 12.53 -31.69
C VAL A 176 17.84 11.83 -31.70
N SER A 177 17.71 10.67 -32.37
CA SER A 177 16.45 9.95 -32.42
C SER A 177 15.99 9.39 -31.07
N VAL A 178 16.93 9.05 -30.17
CA VAL A 178 16.58 8.53 -28.83
C VAL A 178 16.65 9.59 -27.73
N ALA A 179 17.23 10.75 -27.99
CA ALA A 179 17.40 11.81 -26.99
C ALA A 179 16.07 12.25 -26.37
N GLY A 180 15.02 12.41 -27.18
CA GLY A 180 13.67 12.76 -26.69
C GLY A 180 13.08 11.69 -25.77
N VAL A 181 13.31 10.41 -26.06
CA VAL A 181 12.85 9.28 -25.25
C VAL A 181 13.58 9.22 -23.92
N VAL A 182 14.91 9.37 -23.96
CA VAL A 182 15.75 9.39 -22.74
C VAL A 182 15.34 10.57 -21.86
N ALA A 183 15.18 11.77 -22.44
CA ALA A 183 14.69 12.94 -21.71
C ALA A 183 13.30 12.68 -21.10
N HIS A 184 12.38 12.10 -21.87
CA HIS A 184 11.06 11.72 -21.36
C HIS A 184 11.13 10.73 -20.19
N GLN A 185 11.95 9.67 -20.30
CA GLN A 185 12.12 8.69 -19.23
C GLN A 185 12.78 9.29 -17.97
N LEU A 186 13.70 10.23 -18.13
CA LEU A 186 14.30 10.94 -17.00
C LEU A 186 13.27 11.79 -16.24
N THR A 187 12.30 12.38 -16.95
CA THR A 187 11.22 13.13 -16.29
C THR A 187 10.17 12.22 -15.62
N LEU A 188 9.98 11.01 -16.14
CA LEU A 188 9.13 9.98 -15.52
C LEU A 188 9.80 9.22 -14.39
N ALA A 189 11.13 9.29 -14.28
CA ALA A 189 11.87 8.65 -13.21
C ALA A 189 11.47 9.32 -11.88
N ALA A 190 10.83 8.54 -11.00
CA ALA A 190 10.50 9.01 -9.67
C ALA A 190 11.79 9.48 -8.98
N PRO A 191 11.76 10.58 -8.20
CA PRO A 191 12.93 11.07 -7.50
C PRO A 191 13.54 9.91 -6.69
N PRO A 192 14.88 9.80 -6.67
CA PRO A 192 15.52 8.68 -6.01
C PRO A 192 15.12 8.66 -4.54
N LEU A 193 14.48 7.57 -4.10
CA LEU A 193 14.07 7.38 -2.71
C LEU A 193 15.20 7.76 -1.77
N SER A 194 14.88 8.52 -0.72
CA SER A 194 15.86 8.91 0.29
C SER A 194 16.44 7.66 0.97
N ARG A 195 17.65 7.77 1.57
CA ARG A 195 18.26 6.62 2.27
C ARG A 195 17.32 6.05 3.35
N ARG A 196 16.56 6.92 4.03
CA ARG A 196 15.58 6.55 5.06
C ARG A 196 14.40 5.80 4.47
N GLU A 197 13.81 6.28 3.36
CA GLU A 197 12.72 5.58 2.67
C GLU A 197 13.14 4.21 2.17
N ARG A 198 14.37 4.08 1.61
CA ARG A 198 14.88 2.77 1.18
C ARG A 198 15.01 1.81 2.35
N GLN A 199 15.45 2.29 3.50
CA GLN A 199 15.56 1.46 4.70
C GLN A 199 14.17 1.05 5.21
N ALA A 200 13.21 1.97 5.27
CA ALA A 200 11.83 1.68 5.64
C ALA A 200 11.21 0.64 4.70
N ALA A 201 11.33 0.82 3.38
CA ALA A 201 10.83 -0.12 2.38
C ALA A 201 11.51 -1.51 2.48
N ARG A 202 12.80 -1.57 2.86
CA ARG A 202 13.49 -2.85 3.11
C ARG A 202 12.93 -3.55 4.35
N ILE A 203 12.70 -2.81 5.43
CA ILE A 203 12.12 -3.34 6.67
C ILE A 203 10.70 -3.85 6.40
N GLU A 204 9.88 -3.06 5.71
CA GLU A 204 8.52 -3.43 5.33
C GLU A 204 8.50 -4.69 4.47
N ARG A 205 9.31 -4.77 3.40
CA ARG A 205 9.43 -5.98 2.58
C ARG A 205 9.88 -7.19 3.40
N ALA A 206 10.81 -7.01 4.33
CA ALA A 206 11.25 -8.08 5.22
C ALA A 206 10.13 -8.52 6.17
N ALA A 207 9.33 -7.59 6.70
CA ALA A 207 8.16 -7.88 7.52
C ALA A 207 7.10 -8.65 6.71
N THR A 208 6.73 -8.19 5.52
CA THR A 208 5.77 -8.87 4.64
C THR A 208 6.21 -10.28 4.28
N ARG A 209 7.50 -10.48 3.96
CA ARG A 209 8.06 -11.83 3.71
C ARG A 209 7.98 -12.73 4.95
N LYS A 210 8.25 -12.19 6.14
CA LYS A 210 8.13 -12.94 7.39
C LYS A 210 6.66 -13.32 7.67
N VAL A 211 5.73 -12.37 7.54
CA VAL A 211 4.29 -12.62 7.70
C VAL A 211 3.82 -13.69 6.73
N ALA A 212 4.17 -13.59 5.44
CA ALA A 212 3.81 -14.59 4.45
C ALA A 212 4.38 -15.98 4.78
N LYS A 213 5.63 -16.05 5.29
CA LYS A 213 6.24 -17.31 5.69
C LYS A 213 5.56 -17.93 6.91
N VAL A 214 5.20 -17.11 7.91
CA VAL A 214 4.45 -17.55 9.10
C VAL A 214 3.05 -18.03 8.71
N ARG A 215 2.34 -17.31 7.84
CA ARG A 215 1.03 -17.73 7.31
C ARG A 215 1.09 -19.09 6.63
N ARG A 216 2.09 -19.32 5.77
CA ARG A 216 2.27 -20.63 5.11
C ARG A 216 2.54 -21.73 6.13
N ALA A 217 3.39 -21.47 7.12
CA ALA A 217 3.66 -22.43 8.18
C ALA A 217 2.42 -22.71 9.05
N ALA A 218 1.59 -21.69 9.30
CA ALA A 218 0.34 -21.83 10.04
C ALA A 218 -0.64 -22.74 9.30
N VAL A 219 -0.80 -22.58 7.99
CA VAL A 219 -1.65 -23.46 7.17
C VAL A 219 -1.18 -24.92 7.25
N VAL A 220 0.13 -25.17 7.25
CA VAL A 220 0.70 -26.52 7.39
C VAL A 220 0.44 -27.14 8.77
N HIS A 221 0.32 -26.31 9.81
CA HIS A 221 0.07 -26.75 11.18
C HIS A 221 -1.42 -26.69 11.59
N ALA A 222 -2.29 -26.17 10.74
CA ALA A 222 -3.71 -26.12 10.99
C ALA A 222 -4.30 -27.53 11.00
N VAL A 223 -5.27 -27.76 11.87
CA VAL A 223 -6.04 -29.01 11.91
C VAL A 223 -7.30 -28.80 11.10
N ALA A 224 -7.64 -29.73 10.21
CA ALA A 224 -8.92 -29.71 9.52
C ALA A 224 -9.98 -30.31 10.46
N GLU A 225 -11.01 -29.53 10.76
CA GLU A 225 -12.24 -30.00 11.38
C GLU A 225 -13.23 -30.30 10.25
N ILE A 226 -13.76 -31.52 10.22
CA ILE A 226 -14.74 -31.96 9.21
C ILE A 226 -16.08 -32.12 9.95
N ASP A 227 -17.05 -31.31 9.55
CA ASP A 227 -18.40 -31.32 10.09
C ASP A 227 -19.20 -32.53 9.56
N PRO A 228 -20.28 -32.96 10.24
CA PRO A 228 -21.09 -34.12 9.85
C PRO A 228 -21.78 -33.98 8.48
N ASP A 229 -21.92 -32.74 7.98
CA ASP A 229 -22.47 -32.42 6.66
C ASP A 229 -21.44 -32.56 5.53
N GLY A 230 -20.18 -32.90 5.85
CA GLY A 230 -19.07 -33.02 4.91
C GLY A 230 -18.36 -31.70 4.61
N SER A 231 -18.71 -30.60 5.27
CA SER A 231 -17.95 -29.35 5.18
C SER A 231 -16.66 -29.43 6.02
N ALA A 232 -15.60 -28.76 5.56
CA ALA A 232 -14.30 -28.79 6.23
C ALA A 232 -13.78 -27.38 6.48
N ARG A 233 -13.32 -27.11 7.71
CA ARG A 233 -12.72 -25.84 8.13
C ARG A 233 -11.34 -26.05 8.74
N LEU A 234 -10.43 -25.10 8.50
CA LEU A 234 -9.09 -25.13 9.12
C LEU A 234 -9.12 -24.40 10.47
N VAL A 235 -8.80 -25.12 11.53
CA VAL A 235 -8.70 -24.60 12.89
C VAL A 235 -7.23 -24.38 13.23
N TYR A 236 -6.92 -23.18 13.72
CA TYR A 236 -5.58 -22.79 14.14
C TYR A 236 -5.54 -22.72 15.67
N ALA A 237 -4.57 -23.38 16.29
CA ALA A 237 -4.38 -23.27 17.73
C ALA A 237 -3.98 -21.83 18.12
N PRO A 238 -4.71 -21.17 19.04
CA PRO A 238 -4.35 -19.85 19.51
C PRO A 238 -3.07 -19.92 20.36
N GLY A 239 -2.13 -19.01 20.12
CA GLY A 239 -0.89 -18.98 20.88
C GLY A 239 0.19 -18.10 20.26
N ARG A 240 1.30 -17.96 20.99
CA ARG A 240 2.51 -17.29 20.48
C ARG A 240 3.40 -18.37 19.86
N TYR A 241 3.85 -18.14 18.63
CA TYR A 241 4.69 -19.09 17.90
C TYR A 241 5.96 -18.43 17.38
N VAL A 242 7.07 -19.17 17.37
CA VAL A 242 8.30 -18.81 16.68
C VAL A 242 8.47 -19.72 15.47
N LEU A 243 8.97 -19.15 14.37
CA LEU A 243 9.30 -19.92 13.18
C LEU A 243 10.70 -20.56 13.33
N ALA A 244 10.75 -21.87 13.46
CA ALA A 244 11.98 -22.64 13.58
C ALA A 244 12.77 -22.68 12.26
N ARG A 245 14.02 -23.16 12.32
CA ARG A 245 14.97 -23.17 11.18
C ARG A 245 14.45 -23.91 9.94
N ARG A 246 13.53 -24.86 10.11
CA ARG A 246 12.90 -25.64 9.02
C ARG A 246 11.53 -25.12 8.58
N GLY A 247 11.11 -23.93 9.03
CA GLY A 247 9.80 -23.38 8.69
C GLY A 247 8.64 -23.99 9.47
N ARG A 248 8.94 -24.77 10.52
CA ARG A 248 7.96 -25.29 11.48
C ARG A 248 7.57 -24.18 12.48
N LEU A 249 6.32 -24.14 12.91
CA LEU A 249 5.90 -23.32 14.04
C LEU A 249 6.14 -24.08 15.33
N GLU A 250 6.83 -23.45 16.27
CA GLU A 250 7.07 -23.96 17.61
C GLU A 250 6.47 -22.97 18.61
N ALA A 251 5.83 -23.47 19.67
CA ALA A 251 5.27 -22.60 20.70
C ALA A 251 6.38 -21.72 21.28
N ALA A 252 6.13 -20.41 21.30
CA ALA A 252 7.06 -19.43 21.81
C ALA A 252 7.05 -19.49 23.33
N ILE A 253 7.93 -20.30 23.92
CA ILE A 253 8.19 -20.26 25.35
C ILE A 253 9.04 -19.01 25.61
N VAL A 254 8.37 -17.92 25.98
CA VAL A 254 9.03 -16.71 26.46
C VAL A 254 9.28 -16.90 27.95
N PRO A 255 10.56 -16.88 28.42
CA PRO A 255 10.84 -16.95 29.85
C PRO A 255 10.09 -15.84 30.59
N GLY A 256 9.29 -16.19 31.60
CA GLY A 256 8.53 -15.24 32.43
C GLY A 256 7.07 -14.96 32.02
N LEU A 257 6.49 -15.71 31.06
CA LEU A 257 5.04 -15.70 30.80
C LEU A 257 4.46 -17.11 30.93
N PRO A 258 3.30 -17.30 31.59
CA PRO A 258 2.69 -18.61 31.76
C PRO A 258 2.31 -19.20 30.39
N VAL A 259 2.68 -20.46 30.21
CA VAL A 259 2.30 -21.27 29.03
C VAL A 259 0.87 -21.77 29.29
N ALA A 260 -0.04 -21.55 28.34
CA ALA A 260 -1.47 -21.90 28.45
C ALA A 260 -1.76 -23.42 28.47
N GLY A 261 -0.85 -24.24 29.00
CA GLY A 261 -1.00 -25.69 29.18
C GLY A 261 -1.32 -26.11 30.62
N GLU A 262 -1.25 -25.20 31.59
CA GLU A 262 -1.66 -25.44 33.00
C GLU A 262 -3.14 -25.10 33.26
N SER A 263 -3.96 -24.94 32.21
CA SER A 263 -5.35 -24.49 32.37
C SER A 263 -6.36 -25.57 32.75
N ALA A 264 -5.92 -26.81 33.04
CA ALA A 264 -6.81 -27.90 33.43
C ALA A 264 -7.22 -27.87 34.91
N ASP A 265 -6.53 -27.10 35.75
CA ASP A 265 -6.84 -27.01 37.19
C ASP A 265 -7.77 -25.84 37.55
N TRP A 266 -8.04 -24.91 36.62
CA TRP A 266 -8.96 -23.79 36.89
C TRP A 266 -10.40 -24.25 37.09
N ASP A 267 -10.87 -25.27 36.36
CA ASP A 267 -12.23 -25.78 36.53
C ASP A 267 -12.41 -26.42 37.92
N ARG A 268 -11.34 -26.98 38.50
CA ARG A 268 -11.34 -27.56 39.84
C ARG A 268 -11.25 -26.48 40.92
N GLU A 269 -10.35 -25.52 40.77
CA GLU A 269 -10.23 -24.40 41.70
C GLU A 269 -11.48 -23.50 41.71
N PHE A 270 -12.15 -23.35 40.56
CA PHE A 270 -13.40 -22.59 40.45
C PHE A 270 -14.59 -23.36 41.04
N ALA A 271 -14.64 -24.69 40.87
CA ALA A 271 -15.61 -25.53 41.56
C ALA A 271 -15.44 -25.50 43.08
N ASP A 272 -14.20 -25.52 43.58
CA ASP A 272 -13.90 -25.41 45.01
C ASP A 272 -14.28 -24.03 45.57
N LEU A 273 -14.00 -22.94 44.85
CA LEU A 273 -14.43 -21.59 45.25
C LEU A 273 -15.95 -21.45 45.31
N LEU A 274 -16.67 -21.99 44.31
CA LEU A 274 -18.13 -22.00 44.32
C LEU A 274 -18.72 -22.88 45.42
N ALA A 275 -18.07 -23.99 45.76
CA ALA A 275 -18.48 -24.86 46.88
C ALA A 275 -18.31 -24.15 48.23
N VAL A 276 -17.20 -23.41 48.43
CA VAL A 276 -16.96 -22.60 49.63
C VAL A 276 -17.98 -21.46 49.74
N GLN A 277 -18.29 -20.80 48.61
CA GLN A 277 -19.25 -19.69 48.60
C GLN A 277 -20.70 -20.16 48.77
N GLY A 278 -21.04 -21.34 48.22
CA GLY A 278 -22.32 -22.00 48.45
C GLY A 278 -22.49 -22.49 49.89
N ALA A 279 -21.43 -22.98 50.53
CA ALA A 279 -21.43 -23.34 51.95
C ALA A 279 -21.59 -22.13 52.87
N ALA A 280 -20.98 -20.99 52.54
CA ALA A 280 -21.15 -19.73 53.26
C ALA A 280 -22.59 -19.19 53.16
N TRP A 281 -23.24 -19.33 52.00
CA TRP A 281 -24.65 -18.95 51.82
C TRP A 281 -25.63 -19.88 52.54
N ALA A 282 -25.34 -21.19 52.62
CA ALA A 282 -26.14 -22.15 53.38
C ALA A 282 -26.02 -21.98 54.90
N ALA A 283 -24.90 -21.42 55.39
CA ALA A 283 -24.66 -21.11 56.80
C ALA A 283 -25.29 -19.79 57.27
N GLY A 284 -25.95 -19.03 56.38
CA GLY A 284 -26.69 -17.83 56.75
C GLY A 284 -25.85 -16.58 57.04
N GLU A 285 -24.53 -16.60 56.80
CA GLU A 285 -23.66 -15.42 56.90
C GLU A 285 -23.48 -14.79 55.51
N GLY A 286 -24.50 -14.06 55.05
CA GLY A 286 -24.39 -13.21 53.88
C GLY A 286 -23.74 -11.87 54.23
N PRO A 287 -22.68 -11.41 53.54
CA PRO A 287 -22.16 -10.06 53.73
C PRO A 287 -23.15 -9.04 53.14
N GLY A 288 -23.59 -8.09 53.97
CA GLY A 288 -24.51 -7.02 53.59
C GLY A 288 -23.91 -6.12 52.50
N VAL A 289 -24.59 -6.06 51.36
CA VAL A 289 -24.27 -5.14 50.27
C VAL A 289 -24.89 -3.78 50.59
N GLU A 290 -24.07 -2.88 51.15
CA GLU A 290 -24.40 -1.47 51.29
C GLU A 290 -24.35 -0.84 49.88
N SER A 291 -25.51 -0.36 49.43
CA SER A 291 -25.65 0.35 48.15
C SER A 291 -25.70 1.84 48.45
N ASP A 292 -24.79 2.63 47.89
CA ASP A 292 -24.97 4.08 47.78
C ASP A 292 -24.58 4.57 46.37
N PRO A 293 -25.32 5.54 45.77
CA PRO A 293 -25.36 5.74 44.34
C PRO A 293 -24.58 6.97 43.84
N ALA A 294 -24.30 6.93 42.53
CA ALA A 294 -24.24 8.03 41.56
C ALA A 294 -23.32 9.25 41.79
N LEU A 295 -22.32 9.39 40.92
CA LEU A 295 -21.94 10.63 40.22
C LEU A 295 -21.18 10.16 38.95
N GLY A 296 -21.54 10.49 37.72
CA GLY A 296 -21.62 11.86 37.21
C GLY A 296 -20.50 12.02 36.18
N ASP A 297 -20.85 11.76 34.92
CA ASP A 297 -20.41 12.41 33.67
C ASP A 297 -18.92 12.84 33.48
N SER A 298 -18.46 12.53 32.26
CA SER A 298 -17.56 13.31 31.41
C SER A 298 -16.10 12.90 31.19
N ILE A 299 -15.73 13.10 29.91
CA ILE A 299 -14.43 13.43 29.31
C ILE A 299 -13.72 12.30 28.53
N GLU A 300 -14.08 12.23 27.25
CA GLU A 300 -13.18 12.31 26.08
C GLU A 300 -11.65 12.26 26.31
N GLY A 301 -10.96 11.48 25.46
CA GLY A 301 -9.60 11.81 25.06
C GLY A 301 -8.48 11.14 25.86
N GLY A 302 -8.33 9.82 25.70
CA GLY A 302 -7.10 9.11 26.06
C GLY A 302 -5.94 9.49 25.16
N THR A 303 -5.32 10.64 25.45
CA THR A 303 -4.04 11.07 24.88
C THR A 303 -2.94 10.16 25.42
N VAL A 304 -2.19 9.55 24.50
CA VAL A 304 -0.99 8.77 24.83
C VAL A 304 0.07 9.75 25.33
N ALA A 305 0.47 9.63 26.59
CA ALA A 305 1.60 10.34 27.15
C ALA A 305 2.89 9.90 26.42
N THR A 306 3.31 10.65 25.41
CA THR A 306 4.66 10.55 24.86
C THR A 306 5.58 11.25 25.84
N LEU A 307 6.25 10.47 26.69
CA LEU A 307 7.40 10.92 27.45
C LEU A 307 8.45 11.51 26.48
N ASP A 308 8.76 12.79 26.68
CA ASP A 308 9.87 13.46 26.02
C ASP A 308 11.17 12.68 26.24
N ARG A 309 11.90 12.44 25.15
CA ARG A 309 13.11 11.63 25.12
C ARG A 309 14.33 12.54 25.31
N GLU A 310 15.00 12.43 26.44
CA GLU A 310 16.30 13.09 26.65
C GLU A 310 17.36 12.60 25.64
N PRO A 311 18.29 13.47 25.20
CA PRO A 311 19.21 13.20 24.11
C PRO A 311 20.35 12.22 24.42
N ASP A 312 20.55 11.80 25.68
CA ASP A 312 21.74 11.04 26.10
C ASP A 312 21.51 9.55 26.41
N GLN A 313 20.44 8.94 25.90
CA GLN A 313 20.28 7.49 26.00
C GLN A 313 21.23 6.74 25.04
N GLN A 314 22.31 6.20 25.63
CA GLN A 314 23.19 5.19 25.03
C GLN A 314 22.37 4.10 24.33
N LYS A 315 22.71 3.83 23.06
CA LYS A 315 22.10 2.74 22.26
C LYS A 315 22.22 1.42 23.03
N SER A 316 21.12 0.92 23.55
CA SER A 316 21.02 -0.45 24.06
C SER A 316 21.31 -1.42 22.92
N THR A 317 22.54 -1.92 22.86
CA THR A 317 22.84 -3.11 22.08
C THR A 317 22.14 -4.27 22.79
N PRO A 318 21.26 -5.04 22.12
CA PRO A 318 20.65 -6.19 22.76
C PRO A 318 21.78 -7.19 23.06
N ASN A 319 22.10 -7.34 24.35
CA ASN A 319 22.96 -8.41 24.82
C ASN A 319 22.19 -9.71 24.61
N ARG A 320 22.35 -10.32 23.42
CA ARG A 320 21.76 -11.62 23.13
C ARG A 320 22.42 -12.64 24.06
N PRO A 321 21.69 -13.33 24.95
CA PRO A 321 22.24 -14.53 25.55
C PRO A 321 22.59 -15.48 24.42
N ARG A 322 23.89 -15.81 24.31
CA ARG A 322 24.38 -16.84 23.38
C ARG A 322 23.68 -18.14 23.77
N VAL A 323 22.75 -18.57 22.94
CA VAL A 323 22.28 -19.96 22.86
C VAL A 323 23.50 -20.86 23.03
N ALA A 324 23.44 -21.74 24.04
CA ALA A 324 24.54 -22.59 24.49
C ALA A 324 25.43 -23.02 23.32
N GLY A 325 26.68 -22.57 23.36
CA GLY A 325 27.65 -22.83 22.31
C GLY A 325 27.79 -24.33 22.09
N ARG A 326 27.75 -24.74 20.81
CA ARG A 326 28.22 -26.05 20.35
C ARG A 326 29.55 -26.34 21.07
N LYS A 327 29.66 -27.47 21.79
CA LYS A 327 30.89 -27.89 22.50
C LYS A 327 32.09 -27.68 21.57
N VAL A 328 32.88 -26.65 21.85
CA VAL A 328 34.11 -26.37 21.10
C VAL A 328 35.11 -27.40 21.59
N ARG A 329 35.60 -28.25 20.68
CA ARG A 329 36.67 -29.21 21.00
C ARG A 329 37.87 -28.42 21.57
N SER A 330 38.36 -28.84 22.73
CA SER A 330 39.51 -28.19 23.35
C SER A 330 40.76 -28.43 22.50
N ILE A 331 41.78 -27.58 22.65
CA ILE A 331 43.03 -27.74 21.91
C ILE A 331 43.72 -29.07 22.26
N GLU A 332 43.60 -29.53 23.51
CA GLU A 332 44.11 -30.82 23.98
C GLU A 332 43.43 -32.00 23.30
N GLN A 333 42.12 -31.94 23.09
CA GLN A 333 41.39 -32.96 22.32
C GLN A 333 41.90 -33.01 20.87
N LEU A 334 42.19 -31.85 20.27
CA LEU A 334 42.74 -31.80 18.91
C LEU A 334 44.18 -32.31 18.83
N ARG A 335 45.00 -32.16 19.89
CA ARG A 335 46.35 -32.78 19.98
C ARG A 335 46.24 -34.31 20.01
N ALA A 336 45.38 -34.85 20.88
CA ALA A 336 45.17 -36.29 20.98
C ALA A 336 44.61 -36.89 19.68
N GLU A 337 43.70 -36.19 19.00
CA GLU A 337 43.19 -36.60 17.68
C GLU A 337 44.28 -36.56 16.59
N LEU A 338 45.18 -35.55 16.63
CA LEU A 338 46.32 -35.45 15.70
C LEU A 338 47.31 -36.60 15.89
N ASP A 339 47.72 -36.88 17.13
CA ASP A 339 48.63 -37.98 17.46
C ASP A 339 48.03 -39.34 17.07
N LYS A 340 46.73 -39.51 17.30
CA LYS A 340 46.01 -40.71 16.87
C LYS A 340 45.98 -40.84 15.35
N ALA A 341 45.77 -39.75 14.62
CA ALA A 341 45.78 -39.75 13.16
C ALA A 341 47.16 -40.09 12.58
N LEU A 342 48.23 -39.54 13.17
CA LEU A 342 49.62 -39.81 12.76
C LEU A 342 50.02 -41.27 13.05
N LYS A 343 49.60 -41.83 14.19
CA LYS A 343 49.86 -43.24 14.55
C LYS A 343 49.05 -44.23 13.71
N ALA A 344 47.78 -43.93 13.44
CA ALA A 344 46.89 -44.84 12.72
C ALA A 344 47.18 -44.91 11.21
N ARG A 345 47.68 -43.83 10.61
CA ARG A 345 48.01 -43.76 9.18
C ARG A 345 49.24 -42.87 8.95
N PRO A 346 50.45 -43.44 9.02
CA PRO A 346 51.67 -42.71 8.71
C PRO A 346 51.59 -42.16 7.27
N GLY A 347 51.67 -40.83 7.11
CA GLY A 347 51.66 -40.16 5.79
C GLY A 347 50.29 -39.67 5.28
N ALA A 348 49.16 -40.00 5.93
CA ALA A 348 47.85 -39.48 5.52
C ALA A 348 47.61 -38.02 5.95
N VAL A 349 48.34 -37.57 6.97
CA VAL A 349 48.32 -36.19 7.45
C VAL A 349 49.76 -35.70 7.49
N ASP A 350 50.02 -34.57 6.86
CA ASP A 350 51.30 -33.90 6.93
C ASP A 350 51.29 -32.96 8.15
N PRO A 351 52.03 -33.29 9.22
CA PRO A 351 52.01 -32.49 10.45
C PRO A 351 52.73 -31.13 10.28
N THR A 352 53.47 -30.95 9.19
CA THR A 352 54.16 -29.70 8.89
C THR A 352 53.29 -28.69 8.12
N SER A 353 52.09 -29.11 7.68
CA SER A 353 51.14 -28.31 6.91
C SER A 353 49.84 -28.05 7.67
N ALA A 354 49.56 -26.78 7.95
CA ALA A 354 48.35 -26.36 8.67
C ALA A 354 47.05 -26.68 7.90
N GLU A 355 47.08 -26.66 6.55
CA GLU A 355 45.92 -27.05 5.74
C GLU A 355 45.66 -28.56 5.79
N SER A 356 46.71 -29.37 5.87
CA SER A 356 46.58 -30.83 6.03
C SER A 356 45.93 -31.18 7.37
N ILE A 357 46.43 -30.62 8.48
CA ILE A 357 45.85 -30.77 9.82
C ILE A 357 44.40 -30.28 9.87
N ARG A 358 44.11 -29.12 9.26
CA ARG A 358 42.76 -28.55 9.22
C ARG A 358 41.78 -29.48 8.51
N LYS A 359 42.16 -30.03 7.35
CA LYS A 359 41.30 -30.93 6.57
C LYS A 359 41.09 -32.26 7.29
N ALA A 360 42.13 -32.80 7.91
CA ALA A 360 42.05 -34.07 8.62
C ALA A 360 41.17 -33.98 9.88
N LEU A 361 41.36 -32.94 10.70
CA LEU A 361 40.67 -32.79 12.01
C LEU A 361 39.37 -31.96 11.94
N ARG A 362 39.09 -31.32 10.79
CA ARG A 362 38.00 -30.36 10.59
C ARG A 362 37.97 -29.28 11.67
N CYS A 363 39.14 -28.76 12.02
CA CYS A 363 39.31 -27.73 13.05
C CYS A 363 39.40 -26.32 12.44
N SER A 364 39.46 -25.30 13.30
CA SER A 364 39.58 -23.91 12.85
C SER A 364 40.99 -23.65 12.27
N PRO A 365 41.15 -22.69 11.34
CA PRO A 365 42.46 -22.33 10.80
C PRO A 365 43.46 -21.89 11.88
N LYS A 366 42.97 -21.25 12.95
CA LYS A 366 43.81 -20.82 14.09
C LYS A 366 44.37 -22.03 14.84
N SER A 367 43.51 -22.99 15.19
CA SER A 367 43.91 -24.21 15.89
C SER A 367 44.86 -25.06 15.05
N ALA A 368 44.65 -25.14 13.73
CA ALA A 368 45.52 -25.92 12.85
C ALA A 368 46.94 -25.32 12.71
N ARG A 369 47.05 -23.98 12.69
CA ARG A 369 48.36 -23.29 12.72
C ARG A 369 49.08 -23.53 14.03
N GLN A 370 48.36 -23.42 15.15
CA GLN A 370 48.91 -23.68 16.48
C GLN A 370 49.46 -25.11 16.59
N LEU A 371 48.72 -26.12 16.15
CA LEU A 371 49.19 -27.52 16.17
C LEU A 371 50.40 -27.75 15.26
N ARG A 372 50.43 -27.13 14.08
CA ARG A 372 51.61 -27.18 13.19
C ARG A 372 52.83 -26.58 13.87
N ASP A 373 52.67 -25.41 14.50
CA ASP A 373 53.78 -24.68 15.11
C ASP A 373 54.30 -25.43 16.34
N GLU A 374 53.41 -26.01 17.15
CA GLU A 374 53.75 -26.92 18.26
C GLU A 374 54.50 -28.18 17.76
N HIS A 375 54.07 -28.76 16.64
CA HIS A 375 54.75 -29.93 16.04
C HIS A 375 56.11 -29.56 15.42
N ARG A 376 56.27 -28.35 14.87
CA ARG A 376 57.55 -27.87 14.32
C ARG A 376 58.56 -27.47 15.41
N GLN A 377 58.07 -26.99 16.55
CA GLN A 377 58.91 -26.56 17.67
C GLN A 377 59.39 -27.73 18.54
N GLY A 378 58.98 -28.97 18.24
CA GLY A 378 59.33 -30.17 19.01
C GLY A 378 58.58 -30.16 20.34
N GLY A 379 57.40 -30.78 20.35
CA GLY A 379 56.41 -30.67 21.43
C GLY A 379 56.98 -30.64 22.85
N SER A 380 56.93 -29.46 23.48
CA SER A 380 56.96 -29.28 24.93
C SER A 380 56.50 -27.88 25.32
N LYS A 381 55.37 -27.82 26.01
CA LYS A 381 55.30 -27.25 27.35
C LYS A 381 54.60 -28.24 28.24
#